data_AF-X1JLD5-F1
#
_entry.id   AF-X1JLD5-F1
#
_cell.length_a   1.000
_cell.length_b   1.000
_cell.length_c   1.000
_cell.angle_alpha   90.00
_cell.angle_beta   90.00
_cell.angle_gamma   90.00
#
_symmetry.space_group_name_H-M   'P 1'
#
loop_
_entity.id
_entity.type
_entity.pdbx_description
1 polymer ?
#
loop_
_entity_poly.entity_id
_entity_poly.type
_entity_poly.pdbx_seq_one_letter_code
_entity_poly.pdbx_strand_id
1 'polypeptide(L)'
;YKVRVLGSSALTLCQIAKGSMEAFINLRETNRLVDVAAGILILNEAGGEIFTITGSKLEGDLSVFLKFPFIASNSILVSGI
;
A
#
# COMPACT_ATOMS: atom_id res chain seq x y z
N TYR A 1 6.13 16.71 -5.74
CA TYR A 1 5.58 15.39 -6.08
C TYR A 1 4.41 15.55 -7.05
N LYS A 2 4.14 14.57 -7.92
CA LYS A 2 2.96 14.57 -8.82
C LYS A 2 1.91 13.62 -8.26
N VAL A 3 0.63 14.00 -8.30
CA VAL A 3 -0.48 13.16 -7.80
C VAL A 3 -1.19 12.50 -8.98
N ARG A 4 -1.55 11.22 -8.83
CA ARG A 4 -2.32 10.43 -9.80
C ARG A 4 -3.43 9.67 -9.08
N VAL A 5 -4.56 9.48 -9.75
CA VAL A 5 -5.70 8.69 -9.26
C VAL A 5 -6.01 7.59 -10.27
N LEU A 6 -5.53 6.37 -10.03
CA LEU A 6 -5.67 5.24 -10.97
C LEU A 6 -6.97 4.46 -10.83
N GLY A 7 -7.73 4.67 -9.75
CA GLY A 7 -8.98 3.95 -9.49
C GLY A 7 -8.82 2.47 -9.08
N SER A 8 -7.59 1.93 -9.04
CA SER A 8 -7.30 0.55 -8.65
C SER A 8 -6.17 0.48 -7.61
N SER A 9 -6.49 -0.05 -6.43
CA SER A 9 -5.52 -0.19 -5.33
C SER A 9 -4.43 -1.21 -5.66
N ALA A 10 -4.81 -2.39 -6.16
CA ALA A 10 -3.87 -3.43 -6.56
C ALA A 10 -2.89 -2.94 -7.63
N LEU A 11 -3.38 -2.28 -8.69
CA LEU A 11 -2.51 -1.75 -9.75
C LEU A 11 -1.55 -0.70 -9.20
N THR A 12 -2.03 0.18 -8.32
CA THR A 12 -1.21 1.23 -7.73
C THR A 12 -0.06 0.64 -6.90
N LEU A 13 -0.33 -0.40 -6.10
CA LEU A 13 0.71 -1.14 -5.35
C LEU A 13 1.76 -1.73 -6.28
N CYS A 14 1.35 -2.35 -7.39
CA CYS A 14 2.30 -2.88 -8.39
C CYS A 14 3.14 -1.79 -9.07
N GLN A 15 2.59 -0.59 -9.29
CA GLN A 15 3.38 0.55 -9.83
C GLN A 15 4.42 1.03 -8.82
N ILE A 16 4.10 1.02 -7.52
CA ILE A 16 5.07 1.34 -6.46
C ILE A 16 6.18 0.28 -6.43
N ALA A 17 5.81 -1.01 -6.44
CA ALA A 17 6.76 -2.11 -6.46
C ALA A 17 7.71 -2.05 -7.68
N LYS A 18 7.20 -1.63 -8.83
CA LYS A 18 8.00 -1.40 -10.06
C LYS A 18 8.87 -0.12 -10.00
N GLY A 19 8.64 0.77 -9.04
CA GLY A 19 9.35 2.05 -8.91
C GLY A 19 8.84 3.16 -9.82
N SER A 20 7.68 2.99 -10.48
CA SER A 20 7.06 4.05 -11.31
C SER A 20 6.20 5.02 -10.50
N MET A 21 5.92 4.69 -9.23
CA MET A 21 5.25 5.54 -8.24
C MET A 21 6.00 5.46 -6.91
N GLU A 22 5.96 6.56 -6.17
CA GLU A 22 6.65 6.69 -4.89
C GLU A 22 5.85 6.14 -3.71
N ALA A 23 4.56 6.51 -3.63
CA ALA A 23 3.69 6.18 -2.53
C ALA A 23 2.21 6.13 -2.95
N PHE A 24 1.40 5.43 -2.14
CA PHE A 24 -0.05 5.37 -2.26
C PHE A 24 -0.69 5.63 -0.91
N ILE A 25 -1.55 6.63 -0.87
CA ILE A 25 -2.33 7.01 0.30
C ILE A 25 -3.77 6.58 0.05
N ASN A 26 -4.22 5.55 0.75
CA ASN A 26 -5.59 5.06 0.67
C ASN A 26 -6.32 5.32 1.99
N LEU A 27 -7.07 6.42 2.04
CA LEU A 27 -7.83 6.84 3.23
C LEU A 27 -9.23 6.23 3.28
N ARG A 28 -9.59 5.33 2.35
CA ARG A 28 -10.92 4.74 2.31
C ARG A 28 -11.04 3.64 3.36
N GLU A 29 -11.90 3.86 4.35
CA GLU A 29 -12.25 2.85 5.37
C GLU A 29 -12.98 1.63 4.79
N THR A 30 -13.42 1.70 3.53
CA THR A 30 -14.10 0.60 2.85
C THR A 30 -13.18 -0.31 2.04
N ASN A 31 -11.87 -0.02 2.00
CA ASN A 31 -10.90 -0.84 1.27
C ASN A 31 -10.81 -2.23 1.89
N ARG A 32 -11.06 -3.29 1.11
CA ARG A 32 -11.07 -4.67 1.60
C ARG A 32 -9.69 -5.29 1.42
N LEU A 33 -9.29 -6.15 2.36
CA LEU A 33 -8.03 -6.89 2.26
C LEU A 33 -7.88 -7.64 0.93
N VAL A 34 -8.94 -8.29 0.47
CA VAL A 34 -8.92 -9.09 -0.77
C VAL A 34 -8.61 -8.26 -2.03
N ASP A 35 -8.92 -6.96 -2.03
CA ASP A 35 -8.67 -6.08 -3.18
C ASP A 35 -7.18 -5.68 -3.28
N VAL A 36 -6.41 -5.86 -2.21
CA VAL A 36 -5.04 -5.38 -2.09
C VAL A 36 -4.02 -6.47 -1.76
N ALA A 37 -4.42 -7.58 -1.14
CA ALA A 37 -3.52 -8.59 -0.57
C ALA A 37 -2.41 -9.03 -1.53
N ALA A 38 -2.73 -9.33 -2.78
CA ALA A 38 -1.73 -9.71 -3.78
C ALA A 38 -0.74 -8.57 -4.07
N GLY A 39 -1.22 -7.33 -4.17
CA GLY A 39 -0.37 -6.15 -4.37
C GLY A 39 0.50 -5.84 -3.15
N ILE A 40 0.00 -6.08 -1.93
CA ILE A 40 0.78 -5.94 -0.69
C ILE A 40 1.95 -6.93 -0.70
N LEU A 41 1.69 -8.20 -1.04
CA LEU A 41 2.74 -9.22 -1.12
C LEU A 41 3.82 -8.82 -2.14
N ILE A 42 3.41 -8.43 -3.36
CA ILE A 42 4.35 -7.99 -4.40
C ILE A 42 5.19 -6.80 -3.95
N LEU A 43 4.57 -5.81 -3.28
CA LEU A 43 5.27 -4.63 -2.79
C LEU A 43 6.31 -4.99 -1.71
N ASN A 44 5.94 -5.86 -0.78
CA ASN A 44 6.84 -6.33 0.28
C ASN A 44 8.06 -7.06 -0.31
N GLU A 45 7.86 -7.94 -1.30
CA GLU A 45 8.97 -8.64 -1.99
C GLU A 45 9.88 -7.66 -2.79
N ALA A 46 9.34 -6.52 -3.22
CA ALA A 46 10.12 -5.45 -3.83
C ALA A 46 10.82 -4.53 -2.80
N GLY A 47 10.71 -4.84 -1.50
CA GLY A 47 11.28 -4.06 -0.39
C GLY A 47 10.48 -2.81 -0.02
N GLY A 48 9.27 -2.64 -0.55
CA GLY A 48 8.36 -1.60 -0.10
C GLY A 48 7.69 -1.95 1.23
N GLU A 49 7.04 -0.97 1.84
CA GLU A 49 6.38 -1.14 3.13
C GLU A 49 4.94 -0.60 3.12
N ILE A 50 4.12 -1.15 4.02
CA ILE A 50 2.75 -0.70 4.27
C ILE A 50 2.58 -0.33 5.73
N PHE A 51 1.91 0.80 5.93
CA PHE A 51 1.67 1.41 7.21
C PHE A 51 0.18 1.68 7.39
N THR A 52 -0.24 1.71 8.65
CA THR A 52 -1.50 2.33 9.04
C THR A 52 -1.44 3.84 8.78
N ILE A 53 -2.59 4.51 8.82
CA ILE A 53 -2.63 5.98 8.74
C ILE A 53 -1.90 6.68 9.89
N THR A 54 -1.58 5.97 10.98
CA THR A 54 -0.81 6.48 12.13
C THR A 54 0.70 6.25 11.97
N GLY A 55 1.15 5.65 10.86
CA GLY A 55 2.56 5.38 10.60
C GLY A 55 3.10 4.09 11.24
N SER A 56 2.25 3.29 11.88
CA SER A 56 2.64 1.97 12.41
C SER A 56 2.65 0.95 11.29
N LYS A 57 3.50 -0.09 11.38
CA LYS A 57 3.42 -1.22 10.43
C LYS A 57 2.03 -1.83 10.47
N LEU A 58 1.51 -2.17 9.30
CA LEU A 58 0.22 -2.83 9.21
C LEU A 58 0.40 -4.32 9.57
N GLU A 59 0.07 -4.64 10.82
CA GLU A 59 0.03 -6.00 11.34
C GLU A 59 -1.41 -6.37 11.71
N GLY A 60 -1.84 -7.60 11.44
CA GLY A 60 -3.18 -8.05 11.80
C GLY A 60 -3.63 -9.34 11.13
N ASP A 61 -4.75 -9.87 11.61
CA ASP A 61 -5.35 -11.10 11.09
C ASP A 61 -5.85 -10.93 9.65
N LEU A 62 -5.53 -11.93 8.82
CA LEU A 62 -5.97 -12.02 7.43
C LEU A 62 -7.45 -12.43 7.34
N SER A 63 -8.35 -11.49 7.63
CA SER A 63 -9.79 -11.69 7.49
C SER A 63 -10.30 -11.10 6.18
N VAL A 64 -11.14 -11.85 5.45
CA VAL A 64 -11.82 -11.36 4.23
C VAL A 64 -12.83 -10.24 4.52
N PHE A 65 -13.23 -10.09 5.78
CA PHE A 65 -14.12 -9.02 6.24
C PHE A 65 -13.36 -7.76 6.69
N LEU A 66 -12.02 -7.84 6.76
CA LEU A 66 -11.19 -6.73 7.18
C LEU A 66 -11.28 -5.59 6.16
N LYS A 67 -11.62 -4.40 6.66
CA LYS A 67 -11.59 -3.15 5.92
C LYS A 67 -10.74 -2.14 6.66
N PHE A 68 -9.88 -1.43 5.93
CA PHE A 68 -8.88 -0.57 6.56
C PHE A 68 -8.32 0.44 5.55
N PRO A 69 -8.08 1.69 5.99
CA PRO A 69 -7.21 2.61 5.27
C PRO A 69 -5.74 2.21 5.46
N PHE A 70 -4.87 2.58 4.53
CA PHE A 70 -3.43 2.32 4.62
C PHE A 70 -2.61 3.31 3.80
N ILE A 71 -1.31 3.35 4.09
CA ILE A 71 -0.29 4.04 3.31
C ILE A 71 0.72 3.01 2.84
N ALA A 72 1.17 3.11 1.59
CA ALA A 72 2.21 2.24 1.03
C ALA A 72 3.31 3.07 0.38
N SER A 73 4.56 2.64 0.46
CA SER A 73 5.70 3.32 -0.18
C SER A 73 6.75 2.34 -0.70
N ASN A 74 7.55 2.79 -1.66
CA ASN A 74 8.70 2.03 -2.13
C ASN A 74 9.88 2.10 -1.13
N SER A 75 10.86 1.21 -1.31
CA SER A 75 12.05 1.09 -0.46
C SER A 75 12.90 2.37 -0.39
N ILE A 76 12.96 3.14 -1.48
CA ILE A 76 13.74 4.39 -1.55
C ILE A 76 13.20 5.41 -0.55
N LEU A 77 11.87 5.59 -0.53
CA LEU A 77 11.24 6.51 0.42
C LEU A 77 11.34 6.01 1.86
N VAL A 78 11.22 4.70 2.08
CA VAL A 78 11.38 4.12 3.43
C VAL A 78 12.78 4.41 3.99
N SER A 79 13.83 4.36 3.16
CA SER A 79 15.21 4.61 3.61
C SER A 79 15.54 6.06 4.00
N GLY A 80 14.64 7.01 3.72
CA GLY A 80 14.82 8.44 4.01
C GLY A 80 13.98 8.97 5.18
N ILE A 81 13.24 8.10 5.87
CA ILE A 81 12.40 8.40 7.06
C ILE A 81 13.04 7.72 8.27
#